data_AF-A0AAV0H3M6-F1
#
_entry.id   AF-A0AAV0H3M6-F1
#
_cell.length_a   1.000
_cell.length_b   1.000
_cell.length_c   1.000
_cell.angle_alpha   90.00
_cell.angle_beta   90.00
_cell.angle_gamma   90.00
#
_symmetry.space_group_name_H-M   'P 1'
#
loop_
_entity.id
_entity.type
_entity.pdbx_description
1 polymer ?
#
loop_
_entity_poly.entity_id
_entity_poly.type
_entity_poly.pdbx_seq_one_letter_code
_entity_poly.pdbx_strand_id
1 'polypeptide(L)'
;MRSNTGEKWLEQRIRKYGPVSKLSLFGNPSVFIHGQAANKLLGAQNLLELRGDDHKRVRGAMVSFLKAESLKQYVGKMDQEVRLHIQTHWKGKHEVQV
;
A
#
# COMPACT_ATOMS: atom_id res chain seq x y z
N MET A 1 -12.84 16.71 14.39
CA MET A 1 -12.10 15.60 13.74
C MET A 1 -13.13 14.57 13.29
N ARG A 2 -13.18 14.17 12.01
CA ARG A 2 -14.19 13.18 11.55
C ARG A 2 -13.92 11.82 12.21
N SER A 3 -14.97 11.10 12.61
CA SER A 3 -14.87 9.76 13.18
C SER A 3 -14.36 8.77 12.13
N ASN A 4 -13.28 8.05 12.43
CA ASN A 4 -12.73 7.02 11.56
C ASN A 4 -13.66 5.80 11.54
N THR A 5 -14.36 5.58 10.44
CA THR A 5 -15.27 4.43 10.23
C THR A 5 -14.64 3.31 9.40
N GLY A 6 -13.38 3.46 8.98
CA GLY A 6 -12.69 2.52 8.11
C GLY A 6 -12.54 1.12 8.73
N GLU A 7 -12.18 1.05 10.00
CA GLU A 7 -12.02 -0.23 10.72
C GLU A 7 -13.34 -1.00 10.80
N LYS A 8 -14.43 -0.33 11.17
CA LYS A 8 -15.77 -0.94 11.23
C LYS A 8 -16.21 -1.47 9.87
N TRP A 9 -15.90 -0.73 8.79
CA TRP A 9 -16.20 -1.18 7.44
C TRP A 9 -15.42 -2.45 7.06
N LEU A 10 -14.14 -2.53 7.44
CA LEU A 10 -13.30 -3.72 7.21
C LEU A 10 -13.88 -4.95 7.94
N GLU A 11 -14.21 -4.80 9.22
CA GLU A 11 -14.79 -5.89 10.03
C GLU A 11 -16.12 -6.40 9.45
N GLN A 12 -17.01 -5.48 9.08
CA GLN A 12 -18.29 -5.84 8.46
C GLN A 12 -18.10 -6.57 7.14
N ARG A 13 -17.12 -6.15 6.32
CA ARG A 13 -16.81 -6.81 5.06
C ARG A 13 -16.25 -8.21 5.26
N ILE A 14 -15.34 -8.39 6.22
CA ILE A 14 -14.80 -9.71 6.59
C ILE A 14 -15.93 -10.63 7.05
N ARG A 15 -16.83 -10.13 7.91
CA ARG A 15 -18.00 -10.88 8.39
C ARG A 15 -18.94 -11.30 7.26
N LYS A 16 -19.15 -10.42 6.27
CA LYS A 16 -20.13 -10.64 5.20
C LYS A 16 -19.60 -11.50 4.05
N TYR A 17 -18.33 -11.33 3.67
CA TYR A 17 -17.77 -11.93 2.45
C TYR A 17 -16.53 -12.79 2.71
N GLY A 18 -16.05 -12.86 3.95
CA GLY A 18 -14.86 -13.60 4.32
C GLY A 18 -13.56 -12.80 4.19
N PRO A 19 -12.45 -13.39 4.67
CA PRO A 19 -11.12 -12.75 4.73
C PRO A 19 -10.46 -12.57 3.37
N VAL A 20 -10.95 -13.26 2.33
CA VAL A 20 -10.52 -13.12 0.93
C VAL A 20 -11.77 -12.94 0.08
N SER A 21 -11.94 -11.77 -0.54
CA SER A 21 -13.13 -11.47 -1.34
C SER A 21 -12.86 -10.46 -2.44
N LYS A 22 -13.65 -10.49 -3.51
CA LYS A 22 -13.57 -9.49 -4.59
C LYS A 22 -14.30 -8.20 -4.19
N LEU A 23 -13.85 -7.07 -4.72
CA LEU A 23 -14.55 -5.78 -4.66
C LEU A 23 -14.16 -4.88 -5.83
N SER A 24 -14.90 -3.78 -6.00
CA SER A 24 -14.41 -2.65 -6.78
C SER A 24 -13.81 -1.63 -5.82
N LEU A 25 -12.56 -1.23 -6.04
CA LEU A 25 -11.86 -0.19 -5.30
C LEU A 25 -11.44 0.89 -6.29
N PHE A 26 -11.91 2.13 -6.08
CA PHE A 26 -11.70 3.25 -7.01
C PHE A 26 -12.14 2.95 -8.46
N GLY A 27 -13.20 2.16 -8.63
CA GLY A 27 -13.73 1.77 -9.95
C GLY A 27 -13.08 0.52 -10.56
N ASN A 28 -11.99 0.02 -9.97
CA ASN A 28 -11.23 -1.10 -10.52
C ASN A 28 -11.50 -2.42 -9.77
N PRO A 29 -11.69 -3.55 -10.48
CA PRO A 29 -11.76 -4.87 -9.88
C PRO A 29 -10.50 -5.14 -9.04
N SER A 30 -10.71 -5.37 -7.75
CA SER A 30 -9.68 -5.53 -6.74
C SER A 30 -9.96 -6.75 -5.88
N VAL A 31 -8.93 -7.27 -5.22
CA VAL A 31 -9.06 -8.36 -4.25
C VAL A 31 -8.80 -7.81 -2.85
N PHE A 32 -9.75 -8.01 -1.97
CA PHE A 32 -9.62 -7.75 -0.55
C PHE A 32 -9.04 -9.00 0.13
N ILE A 33 -7.97 -8.82 0.91
CA ILE A 33 -7.27 -9.89 1.62
C ILE A 33 -6.94 -9.41 3.03
N HIS A 34 -7.27 -10.20 4.05
CA HIS A 34 -7.05 -9.89 5.46
C HIS A 34 -6.49 -11.10 6.23
N GLY A 35 -5.79 -10.83 7.33
CA GLY A 35 -5.39 -11.83 8.31
C GLY A 35 -4.40 -12.83 7.73
N GLN A 36 -4.55 -14.11 8.05
CA GLN A 36 -3.63 -15.16 7.62
C GLN A 36 -3.49 -15.25 6.09
N ALA A 37 -4.55 -14.93 5.35
CA ALA A 37 -4.49 -14.90 3.89
C ALA A 37 -3.56 -13.80 3.36
N ALA A 38 -3.54 -12.62 4.01
CA ALA A 38 -2.62 -11.54 3.65
C ALA A 38 -1.18 -11.94 3.95
N ASN A 39 -0.97 -12.66 5.05
CA ASN A 39 0.34 -13.11 5.47
C ASN A 39 0.92 -14.15 4.51
N LYS A 40 0.09 -15.08 4.01
CA LYS A 40 0.50 -16.02 2.95
C LYS A 40 0.90 -15.30 1.66
N LEU A 41 0.21 -14.21 1.30
CA LEU A 41 0.53 -13.43 0.10
C LEU A 41 1.85 -12.66 0.24
N LEU A 42 2.09 -12.05 1.40
CA LEU A 42 3.31 -11.28 1.66
C LEU A 42 4.55 -12.16 1.91
N GLY A 43 4.36 -13.47 2.08
CA GLY A 43 5.43 -14.43 2.35
C GLY A 43 5.84 -14.49 3.81
N ALA A 44 6.75 -15.43 4.13
CA ALA A 44 7.29 -15.59 5.48
C ALA A 44 8.15 -14.36 5.86
N GLN A 45 8.16 -14.01 7.16
CA GLN A 45 8.92 -12.88 7.73
C GLN A 45 8.44 -11.47 7.30
N ASN A 46 7.17 -11.33 6.93
CA ASN A 46 6.59 -10.01 6.72
C ASN A 46 6.32 -9.28 8.05
N LEU A 47 6.25 -7.94 8.01
CA LEU A 47 6.07 -7.10 9.20
C LEU A 47 4.77 -7.41 9.96
N LEU A 48 3.73 -7.91 9.29
CA LEU A 48 2.44 -8.23 9.92
C LEU A 48 2.48 -9.51 10.75
N GLU A 49 3.42 -10.42 10.45
CA GLU A 49 3.58 -11.72 11.13
C GLU A 49 4.62 -11.71 12.25
N LEU A 50 5.59 -10.79 12.20
CA LEU A 50 6.62 -10.71 13.23
C LEU A 50 5.96 -10.45 14.59
N ARG A 51 6.50 -11.10 15.64
CA ARG A 51 6.01 -10.96 17.02
C ARG A 51 7.12 -10.44 17.93
N GLY A 52 6.72 -9.88 19.06
CA GLY A 52 7.63 -9.49 20.13
C GLY A 52 8.76 -8.56 19.67
N ASP A 53 9.99 -8.90 20.05
CA ASP A 53 11.14 -8.04 19.82
C ASP A 53 11.63 -8.05 18.36
N ASP A 54 11.38 -9.12 17.61
CA ASP A 54 11.68 -9.14 16.17
C ASP A 54 10.82 -8.12 15.42
N HIS A 55 9.54 -8.02 15.75
CA HIS A 55 8.67 -6.98 15.19
C HIS A 55 9.16 -5.58 15.54
N LYS A 56 9.54 -5.34 16.81
CA LYS A 56 10.06 -4.04 17.23
C LYS A 56 11.35 -3.68 16.49
N ARG A 57 12.27 -4.64 16.33
CA ARG A 57 13.55 -4.44 15.65
C ARG A 57 13.35 -4.10 14.18
N VAL A 58 12.56 -4.90 13.46
CA VAL A 58 12.30 -4.68 12.03
C VAL A 58 11.51 -3.40 11.80
N ARG A 59 10.46 -3.15 12.60
CA ARG A 59 9.71 -1.89 12.55
C ARG A 59 10.60 -0.68 12.81
N GLY A 60 11.49 -0.75 13.81
CA GLY A 60 12.44 0.31 14.14
C GLY A 60 13.39 0.62 12.99
N ALA A 61 13.94 -0.43 12.35
CA ALA A 61 14.76 -0.28 11.16
C ALA A 61 13.98 0.36 10.00
N MET A 62 12.75 -0.10 9.73
CA MET A 62 11.91 0.46 8.66
C MET A 62 11.59 1.95 8.86
N VAL A 63 11.28 2.37 10.09
CA VAL A 63 10.99 3.78 10.39
C VAL A 63 12.17 4.70 10.05
N SER A 64 13.41 4.21 10.11
CA SER A 64 14.58 5.01 9.73
C SER A 64 14.55 5.44 8.26
N PHE A 65 13.99 4.61 7.37
CA PHE A 65 13.79 4.92 5.95
C PHE A 65 12.55 5.81 5.70
N LEU A 66 11.65 5.89 6.68
CA LEU A 66 10.44 6.72 6.67
C LEU A 66 10.60 8.02 7.46
N LYS A 67 11.84 8.44 7.72
CA LYS A 67 12.11 9.78 8.28
C LYS A 67 11.82 10.84 7.23
N ALA A 68 11.36 12.01 7.68
CA ALA A 68 10.97 13.11 6.80
C ALA A 68 12.07 13.45 5.76
N GLU A 69 13.34 13.45 6.17
CA GLU A 69 14.46 13.73 5.26
C GLU A 69 14.64 12.64 4.18
N SER A 70 14.55 11.37 4.54
CA SER A 70 14.59 10.25 3.59
C SER A 70 13.39 10.28 2.64
N LEU A 71 12.19 10.54 3.17
CA LEU A 71 10.96 10.69 2.37
C LEU A 71 11.05 11.82 1.36
N LYS A 72 11.56 13.00 1.75
CA LYS A 72 11.76 14.12 0.81
C LYS A 72 12.64 13.73 -0.36
N GLN A 73 13.72 12.99 -0.12
CA GLN A 73 14.60 12.51 -1.18
C GLN A 73 13.89 11.52 -2.11
N TYR A 74 13.10 10.58 -1.57
CA TYR A 74 12.32 9.66 -2.38
C TYR A 74 11.24 10.36 -3.19
N VAL A 75 10.51 11.30 -2.58
CA VAL A 75 9.48 12.10 -3.29
C VAL A 75 10.11 12.92 -4.40
N GLY A 76 11.28 13.54 -4.17
CA GLY A 76 12.01 14.27 -5.21
C GLY A 76 12.41 13.37 -6.39
N LYS A 77 12.93 12.17 -6.11
CA LYS A 77 13.25 11.19 -7.16
C LYS A 77 11.99 10.73 -7.91
N MET A 78 10.91 10.42 -7.20
CA MET A 78 9.64 10.03 -7.83
C MET A 78 9.08 11.15 -8.71
N ASP A 79 9.11 12.41 -8.26
CA ASP A 79 8.71 13.56 -9.07
C ASP A 79 9.57 13.68 -10.34
N GLN A 80 10.89 13.49 -10.22
CA GLN A 80 11.79 13.51 -11.37
C GLN A 80 11.47 12.40 -12.38
N GLU A 81 11.31 11.15 -11.93
CA GLU A 81 10.96 10.01 -12.79
C GLU A 81 9.59 10.20 -13.46
N VAL A 82 8.60 10.68 -12.72
CA VAL A 82 7.26 10.98 -13.26
C VAL A 82 7.34 12.09 -14.31
N ARG A 83 8.05 13.18 -14.04
CA ARG A 83 8.24 14.27 -15.02
C ARG A 83 8.96 13.77 -16.27
N LEU A 84 10.01 12.97 -16.10
CA LEU A 84 10.72 12.36 -17.22
C LEU A 84 9.77 11.50 -18.06
N HIS A 85 8.97 10.65 -17.41
CA HIS A 85 8.00 9.79 -18.09
C HIS A 85 6.96 10.60 -18.86
N ILE A 86 6.39 11.64 -18.25
CA ILE A 86 5.43 12.55 -18.90
C ILE A 86 6.07 13.22 -20.13
N GLN A 87 7.28 13.74 -20.01
CA GLN A 87 7.95 14.43 -21.11
C GLN A 87 8.28 13.50 -22.28
N THR A 88 8.75 12.29 -21.98
CA THR A 88 9.23 11.33 -22.99
C THR A 88 8.10 10.54 -23.64
N HIS A 89 7.05 10.22 -22.87
CA HIS A 89 6.01 9.29 -23.35
C HIS A 89 4.68 9.98 -23.63
N TRP A 90 4.33 11.09 -22.95
CA TRP A 90 2.97 11.65 -22.99
C TRP A 90 2.89 13.02 -23.67
N LYS A 91 3.93 13.85 -23.57
CA LYS A 91 3.91 15.21 -24.15
C LYS A 91 3.76 15.14 -25.68
N GLY A 92 2.67 15.70 -26.19
CA GLY A 92 2.36 15.75 -27.63
C GLY A 92 1.58 14.54 -28.16
N LYS A 93 1.20 13.57 -27.33
CA LYS A 93 0.33 12.46 -27.72
C LYS A 93 -1.09 12.71 -27.20
N HIS A 94 -2.10 12.50 -28.04
CA HIS A 94 -3.51 12.63 -27.66
C HIS A 94 -4.01 11.46 -26.80
N GLU A 95 -3.33 10.31 -26.83
CA GLU A 95 -3.62 9.15 -26.00
C GLU A 95 -2.33 8.59 -25.40
N VAL A 96 -2.43 8.16 -24.13
CA VAL A 96 -1.37 7.44 -23.43
C VAL A 96 -1.56 5.95 -23.73
N GLN A 97 -0.55 5.30 -24.33
CA GLN A 97 -0.58 3.85 -24.47
C GLN A 97 -0.30 3.22 -23.11
N VAL A 98 -1.26 2.42 -22.64
CA VAL A 98 -1.25 1.68 -21.36
C VAL A 98 -0.69 0.28 -21.58
#